data_AF-U6M8C4-F1
#
_entry.id   AF-U6M8C4-F1
#
_cell.length_a   1.000
_cell.length_b   1.000
_cell.length_c   1.000
_cell.angle_alpha   90.00
_cell.angle_beta   90.00
_cell.angle_gamma   90.00
#
_symmetry.space_group_name_H-M   'P 1'
#
loop_
_entity.id
_entity.type
_entity.pdbx_description
1 polymer ?
#
loop_
_entity_poly.entity_id
_entity_poly.type
_entity_poly.pdbx_seq_one_letter_code
_entity_poly.pdbx_strand_id
1 'polypeptide(L)'
;MERQFDGQVAVITGAGGGLGRAYAIAFSKRGAKVVVNDLGVALAGDAQGEGIRAADAVVNEIRKAGGVAIANYDDVLNGSKIIEAAIRAFGRIDILVNNAGILRDSSFAKMTEQDWDRVMQVHVKGAFACTKAAWPHMLRQKYGRIINTASASGLYGNFGQTNYSTAKMALVGMSKTLAAEGVKYNIHVNCIAPLAGTRMTAGVLPPQVREALKPECVAPVVLYLCSKECKETGQVFEVGAGWVAAVRWQRSPGKVFPSSYTLEDLTRDWQQVMNFGTNVSYPTSLQDSLVMASQQMSAGTNQQQHKQQQQDHHDHQQEEEEKKKDNLSLNSLKIFRIISAFLDRAKEEKNKLKENVNSSFHFEVSPKQGQPVSIKWTIDLRADGEGRAMEGLHGTADATFIMADEVFTSICLGKLNPQVAFLQGKMKLRGNMGKATKFTPDLFPPITDDYLSLSPTEAVNKFIKELKLPSGESTGKEEEGKGQEKEEEKPPHILSKAASKLQSARLFPFLIDHLKSPAGAQLVKQVGCVYRVDLLPSKKGEEDIPCTFYINLKEMPPTVRETSNACKDKYDCCFTLNDDIFYKLATGKINPQMAFLQGKMKIKGSTKAAMKFTRDMFPKISKL
;
A
#
# COMPACT_ATOMS: atom_id res chain seq x y z
N MET A 1 35.91 18.35 26.53
CA MET A 1 34.82 18.40 25.54
C MET A 1 35.19 17.42 24.44
N GLU A 2 34.36 16.44 24.15
CA GLU A 2 34.67 15.37 23.21
C GLU A 2 34.84 15.91 21.78
N ARG A 3 35.98 15.64 21.14
CA ARG A 3 36.35 16.14 19.81
C ARG A 3 35.72 15.27 18.70
N GLN A 4 34.41 15.36 18.56
CA GLN A 4 33.60 14.52 17.67
C GLN A 4 33.90 14.70 16.16
N PHE A 5 34.51 15.82 15.76
CA PHE A 5 34.76 16.18 14.37
C PHE A 5 36.25 16.31 14.02
N ASP A 6 37.13 15.70 14.82
CA ASP A 6 38.57 15.72 14.55
C ASP A 6 38.90 15.18 13.15
N GLY A 7 39.73 15.93 12.44
CA GLY A 7 40.14 15.62 11.07
C GLY A 7 39.08 15.87 10.00
N GLN A 8 37.88 16.36 10.36
CA GLN A 8 36.82 16.70 9.41
C GLN A 8 36.85 18.18 9.02
N VAL A 9 36.44 18.46 7.78
CA VAL A 9 36.35 19.83 7.24
C VAL A 9 34.90 20.22 7.02
N ALA A 10 34.47 21.32 7.65
CA ALA A 10 33.13 21.89 7.52
C ALA A 10 33.16 23.21 6.74
N VAL A 11 32.36 23.29 5.69
CA VAL A 11 32.09 24.53 4.93
C VAL A 11 30.70 25.02 5.30
N ILE A 12 30.61 26.29 5.74
CA ILE A 12 29.35 26.88 6.18
C ILE A 12 29.18 28.20 5.42
N THR A 13 28.12 28.28 4.61
CA THR A 13 27.81 29.49 3.84
C THR A 13 26.98 30.48 4.65
N GLY A 14 27.21 31.78 4.47
CA GLY A 14 26.58 32.83 5.27
C GLY A 14 26.95 32.74 6.75
N ALA A 15 28.22 32.43 7.04
CA ALA A 15 28.72 32.16 8.38
C ALA A 15 29.26 33.40 9.11
N GLY A 16 29.13 34.60 8.54
CA GLY A 16 29.58 35.85 9.15
C GLY A 16 28.70 36.32 10.32
N GLY A 17 27.49 35.78 10.48
CA GLY A 17 26.59 36.13 11.57
C GLY A 17 25.46 35.11 11.79
N GLY A 18 24.60 35.38 12.77
CA GLY A 18 23.40 34.58 13.06
C GLY A 18 23.66 33.09 13.21
N LEU A 19 22.81 32.28 12.56
CA LEU A 19 22.88 30.81 12.58
C LEU A 19 24.20 30.27 12.03
N GLY A 20 24.67 30.78 10.88
CA GLY A 20 25.91 30.32 10.27
C GLY A 20 27.14 30.52 11.17
N ARG A 21 27.24 31.67 11.85
CA ARG A 21 28.27 31.92 12.86
C ARG A 21 28.17 30.92 14.02
N ALA A 22 26.97 30.69 14.55
CA ALA A 22 26.77 29.75 15.65
C ALA A 22 27.19 28.32 15.26
N TYR A 23 26.90 27.89 14.03
CA TYR A 23 27.35 26.60 13.51
C TYR A 23 28.88 26.53 13.41
N ALA A 24 29.52 27.58 12.86
CA ALA A 24 30.97 27.62 12.70
C ALA A 24 31.71 27.51 14.04
N ILE A 25 31.24 28.25 15.04
CA ILE A 25 31.77 28.19 16.41
C ILE A 25 31.52 26.80 17.02
N ALA A 26 30.32 26.23 16.85
CA ALA A 26 29.99 24.93 17.43
C ALA A 26 30.81 23.78 16.83
N PHE A 27 31.00 23.76 15.51
CA PHE A 27 31.84 22.76 14.84
C PHE A 27 33.31 22.88 15.24
N SER A 28 33.86 24.10 15.27
CA SER A 28 35.27 24.32 15.64
C SER A 28 35.57 23.93 17.09
N LYS A 29 34.66 24.20 18.04
CA LYS A 29 34.77 23.74 19.44
C LYS A 29 34.86 22.22 19.58
N ARG A 30 34.43 21.46 18.57
CA ARG A 30 34.45 19.99 18.55
C ARG A 30 35.49 19.41 17.58
N GLY A 31 36.46 20.21 17.15
CA GLY A 31 37.65 19.73 16.41
C GLY A 31 37.58 19.85 14.89
N ALA A 32 36.46 20.32 14.32
CA ALA A 32 36.37 20.52 12.87
C ALA A 32 37.28 21.68 12.41
N LYS A 33 37.89 21.53 11.23
CA LYS A 33 38.49 22.65 10.49
C LYS A 33 37.38 23.34 9.69
N VAL A 34 37.22 24.65 9.84
CA VAL A 34 36.04 25.36 9.32
C VAL A 34 36.40 26.35 8.21
N VAL A 35 35.66 26.31 7.11
CA VAL A 35 35.62 27.40 6.11
C VAL A 35 34.40 28.26 6.41
N VAL A 36 34.66 29.50 6.83
CA VAL A 36 33.66 30.52 7.10
C VAL A 36 33.44 31.31 5.82
N ASN A 37 32.41 30.94 5.04
CA ASN A 37 32.03 31.69 3.85
C ASN A 37 31.02 32.78 4.23
N ASP A 38 31.30 34.03 3.85
CA ASP A 38 30.33 35.12 3.91
C ASP A 38 30.67 36.18 2.86
N LEU A 39 29.68 36.57 2.05
CA LEU A 39 29.86 37.60 1.02
C LEU A 39 30.13 38.99 1.62
N GLY A 40 29.75 39.23 2.89
CA GLY A 40 29.93 40.51 3.56
C GLY A 40 28.93 41.59 3.12
N VAL A 41 27.70 41.20 2.80
CA VAL A 41 26.63 42.10 2.33
C VAL A 41 25.53 42.32 3.37
N ALA A 42 24.78 43.41 3.21
CA ALA A 42 23.58 43.70 4.00
C ALA A 42 22.47 42.66 3.75
N LEU A 43 21.39 42.70 4.54
CA LEU A 43 20.33 41.67 4.53
C LEU A 43 19.60 41.58 3.18
N ALA A 44 19.45 42.73 2.52
CA ALA A 44 18.87 42.85 1.20
C ALA A 44 19.83 42.32 0.09
N GLY A 45 21.10 42.07 0.42
CA GLY A 45 22.13 41.60 -0.52
C GLY A 45 23.00 42.71 -1.13
N ASP A 46 22.92 43.94 -0.61
CA ASP A 46 23.68 45.10 -1.10
C ASP A 46 25.04 45.23 -0.35
N ALA A 47 26.05 45.81 -0.99
CA ALA A 47 27.41 45.91 -0.42
C ALA A 47 27.45 46.70 0.90
N GLN A 48 28.24 46.22 1.89
CA GLN A 48 28.59 47.00 3.09
C GLN A 48 29.87 47.81 2.87
N GLY A 49 29.95 48.98 3.50
CA GLY A 49 31.10 49.89 3.47
C GLY A 49 32.35 49.37 4.18
N GLU A 50 33.33 50.26 4.36
CA GLU A 50 34.68 49.92 4.84
C GLU A 50 34.71 49.41 6.31
N GLY A 51 35.28 48.23 6.56
CA GLY A 51 35.41 47.60 7.87
C GLY A 51 35.92 46.14 7.82
N ILE A 52 36.15 45.52 8.99
CA ILE A 52 36.48 44.08 9.09
C ILE A 52 35.31 43.26 8.53
N ARG A 53 35.57 42.40 7.54
CA ARG A 53 34.53 41.57 6.93
C ARG A 53 33.97 40.58 7.94
N ALA A 54 32.68 40.29 7.84
CA ALA A 54 31.96 39.43 8.79
C ALA A 54 32.62 38.03 8.93
N ALA A 55 33.09 37.44 7.83
CA ALA A 55 33.81 36.17 7.86
C ALA A 55 35.12 36.24 8.67
N ASP A 56 35.89 37.33 8.54
CA ASP A 56 37.17 37.50 9.25
C ASP A 56 36.96 37.63 10.75
N ALA A 57 35.91 38.33 11.18
CA ALA A 57 35.56 38.45 12.59
C ALA A 57 35.31 37.07 13.23
N VAL A 58 34.55 36.21 12.56
CA VAL A 58 34.25 34.84 13.03
C VAL A 58 35.48 33.94 12.99
N VAL A 59 36.32 34.04 11.96
CA VAL A 59 37.59 33.29 11.91
C VAL A 59 38.51 33.69 13.05
N ASN A 60 38.64 34.98 13.34
CA ASN A 60 39.44 35.48 14.45
C ASN A 60 38.91 34.99 15.79
N GLU A 61 37.60 34.95 15.98
CA GLU A 61 36.97 34.37 17.17
C GLU A 61 37.29 32.88 17.33
N ILE A 62 37.15 32.09 16.25
CA ILE A 62 37.47 30.65 16.26
C ILE A 62 38.94 30.43 16.60
N ARG A 63 39.86 31.19 15.98
CA ARG A 63 41.30 31.07 16.23
C ARG A 63 41.69 31.46 17.66
N LYS A 64 41.09 32.53 18.20
CA LYS A 64 41.28 32.93 19.61
C LYS A 64 40.81 31.85 20.59
N ALA A 65 39.80 31.07 20.22
CA ALA A 65 39.32 29.92 20.99
C ALA A 65 40.14 28.62 20.73
N GLY A 66 41.24 28.69 19.98
CA GLY A 66 42.11 27.54 19.68
C GLY A 66 41.64 26.63 18.54
N GLY A 67 40.61 27.04 17.79
CA GLY A 67 40.11 26.31 16.62
C GLY A 67 40.85 26.67 15.33
N VAL A 68 40.60 25.90 14.27
CA VAL A 68 41.19 26.11 12.94
C VAL A 68 40.12 26.56 11.96
N ALA A 69 40.28 27.77 11.41
CA ALA A 69 39.37 28.28 10.39
C ALA A 69 40.06 29.18 9.35
N ILE A 70 39.46 29.25 8.17
CA ILE A 70 39.78 30.22 7.10
C ILE A 70 38.51 30.95 6.66
N ALA A 71 38.68 32.18 6.15
CA ALA A 71 37.60 32.95 5.57
C ALA A 71 37.49 32.67 4.06
N ASN A 72 36.29 32.76 3.52
CA ASN A 72 36.03 32.83 2.08
C ASN A 72 34.97 33.92 1.82
N TYR A 73 35.15 34.68 0.73
CA TYR A 73 34.33 35.85 0.43
C TYR A 73 33.55 35.73 -0.88
N ASP A 74 33.56 34.55 -1.51
CA ASP A 74 32.88 34.34 -2.79
C ASP A 74 31.36 34.27 -2.60
N ASP A 75 30.61 34.80 -3.57
CA ASP A 75 29.16 34.57 -3.65
C ASP A 75 28.89 33.07 -3.83
N VAL A 76 27.84 32.55 -3.19
CA VAL A 76 27.42 31.14 -3.28
C VAL A 76 27.11 30.66 -4.69
N LEU A 77 26.84 31.57 -5.63
CA LEU A 77 26.78 31.27 -7.06
C LEU A 77 28.11 30.73 -7.62
N ASN A 78 29.23 31.10 -7.00
CA ASN A 78 30.58 30.61 -7.30
C ASN A 78 30.97 29.44 -6.37
N GLY A 79 30.04 28.51 -6.14
CA GLY A 79 30.25 27.39 -5.21
C GLY A 79 31.55 26.60 -5.43
N SER A 80 32.05 26.49 -6.66
CA SER A 80 33.35 25.88 -6.96
C SER A 80 34.51 26.53 -6.23
N LYS A 81 34.57 27.87 -6.18
CA LYS A 81 35.64 28.62 -5.49
C LYS A 81 35.58 28.42 -3.98
N ILE A 82 34.37 28.36 -3.42
CA ILE A 82 34.13 28.12 -1.99
C ILE A 82 34.65 26.73 -1.60
N ILE A 83 34.28 25.70 -2.36
CA ILE A 83 34.73 24.33 -2.10
C ILE A 83 36.24 24.21 -2.35
N GLU A 84 36.77 24.83 -3.39
CA GLU A 84 38.20 24.84 -3.69
C GLU A 84 39.02 25.46 -2.55
N ALA A 85 38.53 26.50 -1.88
CA ALA A 85 39.19 27.05 -0.70
C ALA A 85 39.34 25.99 0.43
N ALA A 86 38.32 25.16 0.65
CA ALA A 86 38.40 24.04 1.61
C ALA A 86 39.44 23.00 1.19
N ILE A 87 39.46 22.63 -0.11
CA ILE A 87 40.40 21.66 -0.65
C ILE A 87 41.84 22.19 -0.58
N ARG A 88 42.09 23.44 -0.97
CA ARG A 88 43.45 24.02 -0.93
C ARG A 88 43.98 24.15 0.50
N ALA A 89 43.13 24.55 1.44
CA ALA A 89 43.56 24.75 2.83
C ALA A 89 43.67 23.46 3.63
N PHE A 90 42.77 22.50 3.40
CA PHE A 90 42.60 21.34 4.29
C PHE A 90 42.59 19.99 3.58
N GLY A 91 42.64 19.96 2.24
CA GLY A 91 42.76 18.74 1.42
C GLY A 91 41.45 17.94 1.23
N ARG A 92 40.35 18.33 1.88
CA ARG A 92 39.08 17.59 1.88
C ARG A 92 37.87 18.47 2.21
N ILE A 93 36.68 17.91 2.04
CA ILE A 93 35.41 18.47 2.53
C ILE A 93 34.52 17.33 3.03
N ASP A 94 34.01 17.45 4.25
CA ASP A 94 33.21 16.41 4.90
C ASP A 94 31.78 16.88 5.16
N ILE A 95 31.64 18.15 5.53
CA ILE A 95 30.38 18.75 5.96
C ILE A 95 30.14 20.01 5.13
N LEU A 96 28.95 20.15 4.57
CA LEU A 96 28.47 21.36 3.90
C LEU A 96 27.16 21.81 4.53
N VAL A 97 27.14 23.02 5.08
CA VAL A 97 25.92 23.66 5.59
C VAL A 97 25.56 24.82 4.66
N ASN A 98 24.56 24.60 3.81
CA ASN A 98 23.99 25.63 2.95
C ASN A 98 23.03 26.51 3.78
N ASN A 99 23.57 27.60 4.33
CA ASN A 99 22.86 28.51 5.23
C ASN A 99 22.72 29.94 4.68
N ALA A 100 23.56 30.35 3.73
CA ALA A 100 23.48 31.68 3.12
C ALA A 100 22.06 32.00 2.60
N GLY A 101 21.62 33.24 2.86
CA GLY A 101 20.27 33.65 2.52
C GLY A 101 20.04 35.15 2.69
N ILE A 102 19.05 35.65 1.97
CA ILE A 102 18.57 37.04 1.98
C ILE A 102 17.03 37.08 2.04
N LEU A 103 16.46 38.26 2.30
CA LEU A 103 15.02 38.52 2.19
C LEU A 103 14.75 39.64 1.18
N ARG A 104 13.65 39.50 0.43
CA ARG A 104 13.07 40.51 -0.46
C ARG A 104 11.55 40.40 -0.36
N ASP A 105 11.05 40.69 0.83
CA ASP A 105 9.65 40.51 1.18
C ASP A 105 8.79 41.58 0.53
N SER A 106 7.74 41.16 -0.18
CA SER A 106 6.80 42.04 -0.86
C SER A 106 5.49 41.28 -1.09
N SER A 107 4.35 41.97 -1.07
CA SER A 107 3.11 41.33 -1.51
C SER A 107 3.26 40.86 -2.94
N PHE A 108 2.60 39.76 -3.31
CA PHE A 108 2.81 39.14 -4.63
C PHE A 108 2.63 40.13 -5.79
N ALA A 109 1.61 40.99 -5.73
CA ALA A 109 1.35 42.01 -6.75
C ALA A 109 2.45 43.09 -6.86
N LYS A 110 3.25 43.30 -5.81
CA LYS A 110 4.34 44.29 -5.76
C LYS A 110 5.72 43.64 -5.91
N MET A 111 5.78 42.32 -6.03
CA MET A 111 7.04 41.59 -6.16
C MET A 111 7.61 41.81 -7.56
N THR A 112 8.85 42.29 -7.63
CA THR A 112 9.53 42.46 -8.91
C THR A 112 10.19 41.14 -9.34
N GLU A 113 10.41 40.96 -10.64
CA GLU A 113 11.19 39.84 -11.17
C GLU A 113 12.60 39.80 -10.56
N GLN A 114 13.21 40.98 -10.31
CA GLN A 114 14.51 41.08 -9.68
C GLN A 114 14.51 40.55 -8.23
N ASP A 115 13.46 40.85 -7.45
CA ASP A 115 13.29 40.33 -6.09
C ASP A 115 13.12 38.81 -6.09
N TRP A 116 12.36 38.28 -7.07
CA TRP A 116 12.20 36.84 -7.28
C TRP A 116 13.54 36.17 -7.62
N ASP A 117 14.19 36.64 -8.67
CA ASP A 117 15.43 36.07 -9.19
C ASP A 117 16.54 36.10 -8.16
N ARG A 118 16.69 37.23 -7.45
CA ARG A 118 17.76 37.37 -6.46
C ARG A 118 17.59 36.38 -5.30
N VAL A 119 16.36 36.15 -4.83
CA VAL A 119 16.06 35.13 -3.81
C VAL A 119 16.33 33.72 -4.33
N MET A 120 15.88 33.38 -5.54
CA MET A 120 16.12 32.06 -6.13
C MET A 120 17.61 31.79 -6.39
N GLN A 121 18.36 32.80 -6.83
CA GLN A 121 19.80 32.73 -7.06
C GLN A 121 20.57 32.43 -5.78
N VAL A 122 20.34 33.18 -4.70
CA VAL A 122 21.09 32.98 -3.44
C VAL A 122 20.71 31.65 -2.80
N HIS A 123 19.42 31.39 -2.61
CA HIS A 123 18.97 30.27 -1.79
C HIS A 123 19.05 28.94 -2.55
N VAL A 124 18.51 28.87 -3.76
CA VAL A 124 18.40 27.61 -4.50
C VAL A 124 19.63 27.38 -5.36
N LYS A 125 19.96 28.32 -6.25
CA LYS A 125 21.10 28.16 -7.16
C LYS A 125 22.42 28.13 -6.41
N GLY A 126 22.57 28.94 -5.36
CA GLY A 126 23.75 28.94 -4.49
C GLY A 126 23.97 27.62 -3.77
N ALA A 127 22.92 27.08 -3.11
CA ALA A 127 22.99 25.78 -2.45
C ALA A 127 23.28 24.64 -3.46
N PHE A 128 22.66 24.70 -4.64
CA PHE A 128 22.97 23.79 -5.75
C PHE A 128 24.45 23.89 -6.17
N ALA A 129 24.97 25.09 -6.40
CA ALA A 129 26.34 25.30 -6.87
C ALA A 129 27.38 24.79 -5.86
N CYS A 130 27.20 25.11 -4.58
CA CYS A 130 28.08 24.63 -3.51
C CYS A 130 28.02 23.11 -3.38
N THR A 131 26.81 22.54 -3.38
CA THR A 131 26.62 21.09 -3.26
C THR A 131 27.20 20.35 -4.46
N LYS A 132 26.96 20.85 -5.68
CA LYS A 132 27.48 20.28 -6.93
C LYS A 132 29.01 20.27 -6.94
N ALA A 133 29.65 21.32 -6.42
CA ALA A 133 31.11 21.39 -6.31
C ALA A 133 31.66 20.42 -5.23
N ALA A 134 30.97 20.25 -4.11
CA ALA A 134 31.38 19.34 -3.04
C ALA A 134 31.20 17.85 -3.40
N TRP A 135 30.16 17.54 -4.19
CA TRP A 135 29.68 16.19 -4.45
C TRP A 135 30.77 15.21 -4.95
N PRO A 136 31.62 15.55 -5.94
CA PRO A 136 32.64 14.61 -6.42
C PRO A 136 33.68 14.25 -5.35
N HIS A 137 33.98 15.15 -4.42
CA HIS A 137 34.89 14.88 -3.30
C HIS A 137 34.25 13.91 -2.31
N MET A 138 32.99 14.17 -1.93
CA MET A 138 32.22 13.30 -1.04
C MET A 138 32.00 11.88 -1.62
N LEU A 139 31.78 11.77 -2.94
CA LEU A 139 31.67 10.49 -3.62
C LEU A 139 32.98 9.67 -3.54
N ARG A 140 34.12 10.30 -3.85
CA ARG A 140 35.43 9.63 -3.82
C ARG A 140 35.81 9.15 -2.43
N GLN A 141 35.52 9.95 -1.40
CA GLN A 141 35.84 9.60 -0.01
C GLN A 141 34.79 8.69 0.66
N LYS A 142 33.63 8.44 0.02
CA LYS A 142 32.50 7.68 0.58
C LYS A 142 32.06 8.20 1.96
N TYR A 143 32.00 9.52 2.08
CA TYR A 143 31.51 10.21 3.27
C TYR A 143 31.06 11.61 2.89
N GLY A 144 29.90 12.04 3.40
CA GLY A 144 29.46 13.43 3.29
C GLY A 144 28.27 13.71 4.19
N ARG A 145 28.18 14.93 4.70
CA ARG A 145 27.03 15.42 5.46
C ARG A 145 26.64 16.78 4.92
N ILE A 146 25.42 16.90 4.43
CA ILE A 146 24.91 18.13 3.83
C ILE A 146 23.65 18.56 4.57
N ILE A 147 23.62 19.83 4.97
CA ILE A 147 22.44 20.47 5.56
C ILE A 147 21.98 21.58 4.64
N ASN A 148 20.72 21.50 4.21
CA ASN A 148 20.04 22.58 3.52
C ASN A 148 19.09 23.31 4.48
N THR A 149 19.02 24.62 4.37
CA THR A 149 18.24 25.46 5.29
C THR A 149 16.95 25.94 4.64
N ALA A 150 15.84 25.24 4.90
CA ALA A 150 14.46 25.66 4.61
C ALA A 150 13.99 26.70 5.65
N SER A 151 12.68 26.79 5.88
CA SER A 151 12.05 27.64 6.90
C SER A 151 10.60 27.19 7.12
N ALA A 152 9.99 27.58 8.23
CA ALA A 152 8.56 27.43 8.44
C ALA A 152 7.74 28.11 7.32
N SER A 153 8.19 29.27 6.81
CA SER A 153 7.53 29.92 5.66
C SER A 153 7.58 29.05 4.39
N GLY A 154 8.64 28.28 4.16
CA GLY A 154 8.70 27.33 3.06
C GLY A 154 7.76 26.14 3.25
N LEU A 155 7.63 25.65 4.49
CA LEU A 155 6.77 24.51 4.80
C LEU A 155 5.27 24.86 4.79
N TYR A 156 4.92 26.05 5.25
CA TYR A 156 3.52 26.42 5.56
C TYR A 156 3.01 27.64 4.79
N GLY A 157 3.89 28.33 4.05
CA GLY A 157 3.61 29.63 3.45
C GLY A 157 3.73 30.77 4.46
N ASN A 158 3.94 31.98 3.95
CA ASN A 158 3.86 33.21 4.74
C ASN A 158 3.49 34.39 3.84
N PHE A 159 2.65 35.30 4.34
CA PHE A 159 2.22 36.47 3.57
C PHE A 159 3.42 37.33 3.18
N GLY A 160 3.46 37.78 1.92
CA GLY A 160 4.52 38.66 1.41
C GLY A 160 5.86 37.95 1.12
N GLN A 161 5.90 36.60 1.16
CA GLN A 161 7.13 35.83 1.00
C GLN A 161 7.02 34.75 -0.09
N THR A 162 6.33 35.01 -1.22
CA THR A 162 6.15 34.02 -2.28
C THR A 162 7.50 33.51 -2.85
N ASN A 163 8.43 34.42 -3.16
CA ASN A 163 9.80 34.09 -3.59
C ASN A 163 10.55 33.25 -2.54
N TYR A 164 10.57 33.72 -1.29
CA TYR A 164 11.32 33.10 -0.21
C TYR A 164 10.75 31.74 0.19
N SER A 165 9.43 31.64 0.36
CA SER A 165 8.74 30.38 0.67
C SER A 165 8.97 29.34 -0.42
N THR A 166 8.89 29.74 -1.70
CA THR A 166 9.19 28.86 -2.84
C THR A 166 10.64 28.37 -2.79
N ALA A 167 11.60 29.28 -2.61
CA ALA A 167 13.02 28.93 -2.52
C ALA A 167 13.31 27.96 -1.37
N LYS A 168 12.72 28.20 -0.19
CA LYS A 168 12.92 27.37 1.00
C LYS A 168 12.28 25.99 0.85
N MET A 169 11.13 25.88 0.20
CA MET A 169 10.52 24.58 -0.11
C MET A 169 11.28 23.82 -1.21
N ALA A 170 11.87 24.52 -2.19
CA ALA A 170 12.72 23.90 -3.19
C ALA A 170 13.93 23.18 -2.58
N LEU A 171 14.48 23.71 -1.47
CA LEU A 171 15.55 23.06 -0.72
C LEU A 171 15.12 21.75 -0.03
N VAL A 172 13.85 21.62 0.36
CA VAL A 172 13.30 20.35 0.84
C VAL A 172 13.29 19.32 -0.29
N GLY A 173 12.80 19.69 -1.46
CA GLY A 173 12.79 18.83 -2.65
C GLY A 173 14.21 18.40 -3.07
N MET A 174 15.14 19.35 -3.15
CA MET A 174 16.55 19.09 -3.46
C MET A 174 17.18 18.12 -2.44
N SER A 175 16.88 18.28 -1.15
CA SER A 175 17.40 17.40 -0.09
C SER A 175 16.92 15.96 -0.25
N LYS A 176 15.64 15.75 -0.58
CA LYS A 176 15.07 14.41 -0.76
C LYS A 176 15.73 13.65 -1.91
N THR A 177 15.94 14.31 -3.05
CA THR A 177 16.59 13.68 -4.22
C THR A 177 18.06 13.38 -3.93
N LEU A 178 18.82 14.35 -3.40
CA LEU A 178 20.24 14.14 -3.09
C LEU A 178 20.45 13.07 -2.02
N ALA A 179 19.55 12.96 -1.04
CA ALA A 179 19.59 11.89 -0.05
C ALA A 179 19.51 10.50 -0.71
N ALA A 180 18.60 10.32 -1.68
CA ALA A 180 18.47 9.07 -2.42
C ALA A 180 19.69 8.77 -3.29
N GLU A 181 20.29 9.78 -3.94
CA GLU A 181 21.50 9.61 -4.75
C GLU A 181 22.75 9.31 -3.91
N GLY A 182 22.83 9.89 -2.71
CA GLY A 182 24.02 9.88 -1.86
C GLY A 182 24.12 8.71 -0.88
N VAL A 183 23.00 8.10 -0.48
CA VAL A 183 22.96 7.13 0.64
C VAL A 183 23.91 5.95 0.46
N LYS A 184 24.02 5.39 -0.77
CA LYS A 184 24.95 4.28 -1.08
C LYS A 184 26.44 4.64 -0.92
N TYR A 185 26.76 5.93 -0.87
CA TYR A 185 28.10 6.46 -0.69
C TYR A 185 28.31 7.06 0.71
N ASN A 186 27.40 6.81 1.66
CA ASN A 186 27.43 7.41 3.01
C ASN A 186 27.47 8.95 2.95
N ILE A 187 26.76 9.51 1.97
CA ILE A 187 26.48 10.94 1.87
C ILE A 187 25.05 11.14 2.36
N HIS A 188 24.89 11.80 3.50
CA HIS A 188 23.57 12.09 4.06
C HIS A 188 23.21 13.55 3.81
N VAL A 189 21.98 13.78 3.37
CA VAL A 189 21.47 15.12 3.09
C VAL A 189 20.18 15.31 3.87
N ASN A 190 20.18 16.23 4.83
CA ASN A 190 19.01 16.58 5.62
C ASN A 190 18.66 18.06 5.45
N CYS A 191 17.44 18.41 5.80
CA CYS A 191 16.96 19.77 5.75
C CYS A 191 16.51 20.24 7.15
N ILE A 192 16.79 21.49 7.47
CA ILE A 192 16.30 22.12 8.70
C ILE A 192 15.42 23.33 8.35
N ALA A 193 14.40 23.57 9.15
CA ALA A 193 13.55 24.75 9.15
C ALA A 193 13.74 25.46 10.51
N PRO A 194 14.77 26.33 10.63
CA PRO A 194 15.11 26.93 11.90
C PRO A 194 14.18 28.09 12.27
N LEU A 195 13.89 28.21 13.57
CA LEU A 195 13.31 29.39 14.21
C LEU A 195 14.38 30.00 15.11
N ALA A 196 14.95 31.13 14.69
CA ALA A 196 15.98 31.83 15.44
C ALA A 196 15.83 33.35 15.32
N GLY A 197 16.00 34.03 16.45
CA GLY A 197 16.15 35.46 16.57
C GLY A 197 17.44 35.93 15.92
N THR A 198 17.37 36.32 14.66
CA THR A 198 18.51 36.87 13.90
C THR A 198 18.18 38.25 13.38
N ARG A 199 19.12 38.88 12.67
CA ARG A 199 18.84 40.12 11.93
C ARG A 199 17.65 39.94 10.96
N MET A 200 17.47 38.74 10.37
CA MET A 200 16.36 38.45 9.46
C MET A 200 14.99 38.50 10.11
N THR A 201 14.88 38.19 11.41
CA THR A 201 13.59 38.08 12.11
C THR A 201 13.31 39.27 13.02
N ALA A 202 14.18 40.28 13.03
CA ALA A 202 14.10 41.41 13.95
C ALA A 202 12.88 42.32 13.72
N GLY A 203 12.36 42.39 12.49
CA GLY A 203 11.14 43.15 12.16
C GLY A 203 9.83 42.40 12.41
N VAL A 204 9.90 41.12 12.79
CA VAL A 204 8.72 40.24 12.92
C VAL A 204 8.49 39.81 14.36
N LEU A 205 9.57 39.60 15.13
CA LEU A 205 9.51 39.05 16.48
C LEU A 205 9.66 40.12 17.56
N PRO A 206 8.84 40.08 18.64
CA PRO A 206 9.05 40.92 19.81
C PRO A 206 10.45 40.70 20.42
N PRO A 207 11.08 41.72 21.03
CA PRO A 207 12.44 41.62 21.56
C PRO A 207 12.67 40.44 22.54
N GLN A 208 11.71 40.18 23.43
CA GLN A 208 11.77 39.09 24.42
C GLN A 208 11.77 37.71 23.75
N VAL A 209 10.98 37.54 22.68
CA VAL A 209 10.91 36.28 21.90
C VAL A 209 12.21 36.09 21.10
N ARG A 210 12.76 37.17 20.55
CA ARG A 210 14.05 37.15 19.83
C ARG A 210 15.21 36.72 20.75
N GLU A 211 15.19 37.15 22.01
CA GLU A 211 16.21 36.79 23.00
C GLU A 211 16.11 35.32 23.43
N ALA A 212 14.91 34.75 23.47
CA ALA A 212 14.70 33.33 23.73
C ALA A 212 15.11 32.43 22.55
N LEU A 213 14.99 32.93 21.31
CA LEU A 213 15.29 32.19 20.08
C LEU A 213 16.76 32.29 19.68
N LYS A 214 17.68 31.97 20.59
CA LYS A 214 19.12 32.06 20.32
C LYS A 214 19.55 31.12 19.19
N PRO A 215 20.36 31.58 18.20
CA PRO A 215 20.93 30.71 17.15
C PRO A 215 21.65 29.46 17.70
N GLU A 216 22.23 29.58 18.89
CA GLU A 216 22.91 28.51 19.61
C GLU A 216 21.97 27.34 19.97
N CYS A 217 20.66 27.57 20.05
CA CYS A 217 19.69 26.50 20.28
C CYS A 217 19.49 25.59 19.06
N VAL A 218 19.88 26.03 17.86
CA VAL A 218 19.77 25.25 16.62
C VAL A 218 21.04 24.44 16.33
N ALA A 219 22.20 24.98 16.71
CA ALA A 219 23.50 24.37 16.41
C ALA A 219 23.64 22.90 16.85
N PRO A 220 23.17 22.44 18.03
CA PRO A 220 23.26 21.04 18.43
C PRO A 220 22.63 20.06 17.44
N VAL A 221 21.50 20.42 16.83
CA VAL A 221 20.82 19.57 15.83
C VAL A 221 21.65 19.47 14.56
N VAL A 222 22.20 20.59 14.09
CA VAL A 222 23.09 20.62 12.90
C VAL A 222 24.34 19.77 13.14
N LEU A 223 24.95 19.88 14.32
CA LEU A 223 26.08 19.04 14.71
C LEU A 223 25.69 17.56 14.72
N TYR A 224 24.58 17.19 15.37
CA TYR A 224 24.14 15.79 15.43
C TYR A 224 23.90 15.22 14.02
N LEU A 225 23.17 15.94 13.16
CA LEU A 225 22.89 15.52 11.78
C LEU A 225 24.18 15.39 10.93
N CYS A 226 25.24 16.10 11.30
CA CYS A 226 26.54 16.02 10.64
C CYS A 226 27.51 15.02 11.30
N SER A 227 27.13 14.39 12.41
CA SER A 227 27.98 13.41 13.09
C SER A 227 28.10 12.09 12.31
N LYS A 228 29.09 11.27 12.66
CA LYS A 228 29.22 9.90 12.14
C LYS A 228 28.15 8.94 12.69
N GLU A 229 27.61 9.26 13.87
CA GLU A 229 26.58 8.48 14.56
C GLU A 229 25.23 8.59 13.87
N CYS A 230 24.88 9.79 13.39
CA CYS A 230 23.60 10.03 12.73
C CYS A 230 23.43 9.19 11.45
N LYS A 231 22.31 8.47 11.39
CA LYS A 231 21.90 7.65 10.24
C LYS A 231 20.81 8.29 9.39
N GLU A 232 20.30 9.45 9.81
CA GLU A 232 19.23 10.13 9.11
C GLU A 232 19.70 10.72 7.79
N THR A 233 18.87 10.58 6.75
CA THR A 233 19.02 11.22 5.45
C THR A 233 17.64 11.44 4.83
N GLY A 234 17.45 12.51 4.07
CA GLY A 234 16.19 12.87 3.42
C GLY A 234 15.12 13.43 4.37
N GLN A 235 15.48 13.67 5.64
CA GLN A 235 14.56 14.16 6.68
C GLN A 235 14.52 15.68 6.72
N VAL A 236 13.42 16.21 7.26
CA VAL A 236 13.19 17.64 7.49
C VAL A 236 12.95 17.83 8.98
N PHE A 237 13.62 18.80 9.60
CA PHE A 237 13.46 19.10 11.02
C PHE A 237 13.13 20.56 11.25
N GLU A 238 12.08 20.84 12.03
CA GLU A 238 11.90 22.16 12.63
C GLU A 238 12.71 22.25 13.92
N VAL A 239 13.36 23.39 14.13
CA VAL A 239 14.31 23.57 15.23
C VAL A 239 14.29 24.99 15.76
N GLY A 240 14.07 25.18 17.05
CA GLY A 240 14.14 26.51 17.69
C GLY A 240 13.76 26.47 19.17
N ALA A 241 14.24 27.44 19.95
CA ALA A 241 13.95 27.55 21.40
C ALA A 241 14.23 26.27 22.24
N GLY A 242 15.11 25.37 21.76
CA GLY A 242 15.37 24.07 22.41
C GLY A 242 14.37 22.97 22.07
N TRP A 243 13.39 23.24 21.21
CA TRP A 243 12.47 22.26 20.63
C TRP A 243 12.96 21.79 19.26
N VAL A 244 12.75 20.51 18.98
CA VAL A 244 13.13 19.82 17.74
C VAL A 244 12.00 18.87 17.34
N ALA A 245 11.56 18.92 16.09
CA ALA A 245 10.59 17.97 15.55
C ALA A 245 10.91 17.57 14.11
N ALA A 246 10.64 16.33 13.76
CA ALA A 246 10.69 15.85 12.38
C ALA A 246 9.36 16.18 11.66
N VAL A 247 9.46 16.64 10.41
CA VAL A 247 8.32 16.93 9.54
C VAL A 247 8.26 15.90 8.41
N ARG A 248 7.06 15.34 8.17
CA ARG A 248 6.82 14.35 7.11
C ARG A 248 5.50 14.62 6.39
N TRP A 249 5.39 14.08 5.18
CA TRP A 249 4.14 14.11 4.42
C TRP A 249 3.13 13.10 4.95
N GLN A 250 1.89 13.54 5.06
CA GLN A 250 0.72 12.69 5.26
C GLN A 250 -0.16 12.83 4.02
N ARG A 251 -0.71 11.72 3.53
CA ARG A 251 -1.63 11.70 2.40
C ARG A 251 -2.93 11.00 2.83
N SER A 252 -4.06 11.64 2.57
CA SER A 252 -5.38 11.03 2.77
C SER A 252 -5.52 9.74 1.95
N PRO A 253 -6.46 8.84 2.28
CA PRO A 253 -6.77 7.70 1.42
C PRO A 253 -7.17 8.13 -0.01
N GLY A 254 -7.70 9.35 -0.14
CA GLY A 254 -8.25 9.88 -1.37
C GLY A 254 -9.58 9.22 -1.77
N LYS A 255 -10.03 9.52 -2.98
CA LYS A 255 -11.19 8.87 -3.60
C LYS A 255 -10.83 8.48 -5.04
N VAL A 256 -11.21 7.28 -5.44
CA VAL A 256 -11.17 6.90 -6.86
C VAL A 256 -12.41 7.42 -7.55
N PHE A 257 -12.19 8.10 -8.66
CA PHE A 257 -13.24 8.50 -9.57
C PHE A 257 -13.19 7.61 -10.82
N PRO A 258 -14.33 7.29 -11.44
CA PRO A 258 -14.34 6.69 -12.77
C PRO A 258 -13.64 7.62 -13.76
N SER A 259 -13.09 7.10 -14.86
CA SER A 259 -12.38 7.91 -15.87
C SER A 259 -13.26 8.99 -16.53
N SER A 260 -14.58 8.89 -16.38
CA SER A 260 -15.59 9.80 -16.91
C SER A 260 -16.25 10.71 -15.85
N TYR A 261 -15.63 10.91 -14.68
CA TYR A 261 -16.21 11.75 -13.63
C TYR A 261 -16.33 13.22 -14.04
N THR A 262 -17.33 13.90 -13.47
CA THR A 262 -17.60 15.32 -13.73
C THR A 262 -17.15 16.20 -12.55
N LEU A 263 -17.23 17.52 -12.74
CA LEU A 263 -17.01 18.49 -11.67
C LEU A 263 -18.00 18.30 -10.51
N GLU A 264 -19.25 17.94 -10.83
CA GLU A 264 -20.31 17.70 -9.85
C GLU A 264 -20.00 16.45 -8.99
N ASP A 265 -19.51 15.37 -9.61
CA ASP A 265 -19.03 14.18 -8.90
C ASP A 265 -17.89 14.54 -7.92
N LEU A 266 -16.91 15.34 -8.37
CA LEU A 266 -15.80 15.78 -7.54
C LEU A 266 -16.28 16.66 -6.38
N THR A 267 -17.22 17.58 -6.65
CA THR A 267 -17.76 18.53 -5.66
C THR A 267 -18.55 17.80 -4.58
N ARG A 268 -19.42 16.85 -4.97
CA ARG A 268 -20.20 16.02 -4.04
C ARG A 268 -19.29 15.27 -3.06
N ASP A 269 -18.18 14.74 -3.59
CA ASP A 269 -17.33 13.81 -2.85
C ASP A 269 -16.03 14.42 -2.32
N TRP A 270 -15.87 15.75 -2.41
CA TRP A 270 -14.64 16.44 -2.06
C TRP A 270 -14.20 16.21 -0.61
N GLN A 271 -15.17 16.09 0.31
CA GLN A 271 -14.88 15.81 1.72
C GLN A 271 -14.19 14.45 1.93
N GLN A 272 -14.46 13.47 1.06
CA GLN A 272 -13.76 12.18 1.11
C GLN A 272 -12.30 12.31 0.65
N VAL A 273 -12.04 13.14 -0.37
CA VAL A 273 -10.68 13.43 -0.85
C VAL A 273 -9.85 14.09 0.25
N MET A 274 -10.47 15.00 1.02
CA MET A 274 -9.83 15.77 2.09
C MET A 274 -9.86 15.08 3.47
N ASN A 275 -10.32 13.83 3.57
CA ASN A 275 -10.45 13.13 4.86
C ASN A 275 -9.11 12.56 5.37
N PHE A 276 -8.64 13.05 6.51
CA PHE A 276 -7.43 12.57 7.21
C PHE A 276 -7.73 11.75 8.49
N GLY A 277 -8.97 11.30 8.70
CA GLY A 277 -9.39 10.60 9.92
C GLY A 277 -8.81 9.18 10.06
N THR A 278 -9.12 8.28 9.12
CA THR A 278 -8.65 6.88 9.14
C THR A 278 -7.94 6.52 7.83
N ASN A 279 -7.09 5.48 7.87
CA ASN A 279 -6.38 4.92 6.70
C ASN A 279 -5.43 5.89 5.95
N VAL A 280 -4.95 6.94 6.63
CA VAL A 280 -3.92 7.84 6.10
C VAL A 280 -2.61 7.11 5.79
N SER A 281 -1.87 7.61 4.81
CA SER A 281 -0.55 7.09 4.42
C SER A 281 0.57 8.12 4.64
N TYR A 282 1.80 7.63 4.80
CA TYR A 282 3.00 8.47 4.97
C TYR A 282 4.00 8.18 3.85
N PRO A 283 3.73 8.64 2.61
CA PRO A 283 4.58 8.32 1.47
C PRO A 283 5.98 8.91 1.64
N THR A 284 6.99 8.11 1.33
CA THR A 284 8.42 8.47 1.46
C THR A 284 9.16 8.43 0.12
N SER A 285 8.60 7.76 -0.88
CA SER A 285 9.18 7.60 -2.21
C SER A 285 8.18 7.87 -3.34
N LEU A 286 8.69 8.06 -4.56
CA LEU A 286 7.85 8.15 -5.76
C LEU A 286 7.07 6.85 -5.99
N GLN A 287 7.69 5.71 -5.67
CA GLN A 287 7.11 4.38 -5.82
C GLN A 287 5.84 4.23 -4.96
N ASP A 288 5.83 4.77 -3.74
CA ASP A 288 4.65 4.77 -2.85
C ASP A 288 3.45 5.50 -3.47
N SER A 289 3.72 6.48 -4.35
CA SER A 289 2.69 7.19 -5.09
C SER A 289 2.16 6.38 -6.27
N LEU A 290 3.06 5.78 -7.05
CA LEU A 290 2.71 4.99 -8.23
C LEU A 290 1.93 3.71 -7.89
N VAL A 291 2.28 3.04 -6.79
CA VAL A 291 1.55 1.86 -6.31
C VAL A 291 0.09 2.19 -6.04
N MET A 292 -0.20 3.32 -5.38
CA MET A 292 -1.58 3.76 -5.16
C MET A 292 -2.33 4.00 -6.46
N ALA A 293 -1.72 4.73 -7.42
CA ALA A 293 -2.37 4.97 -8.71
C ALA A 293 -2.72 3.66 -9.44
N SER A 294 -1.83 2.66 -9.40
CA SER A 294 -2.07 1.35 -10.02
C SER A 294 -3.16 0.53 -9.32
N GLN A 295 -3.19 0.52 -7.99
CA GLN A 295 -4.22 -0.16 -7.19
C GLN A 295 -5.59 0.50 -7.39
N GLN A 296 -5.63 1.82 -7.51
CA GLN A 296 -6.86 2.57 -7.68
C GLN A 296 -7.41 2.56 -9.12
N MET A 297 -6.56 2.46 -10.15
CA MET A 297 -7.06 2.17 -11.52
C MET A 297 -7.71 0.78 -11.57
N SER A 298 -7.12 -0.20 -10.89
CA SER A 298 -7.70 -1.54 -10.77
C SER A 298 -9.05 -1.52 -10.02
N ALA A 299 -9.22 -0.65 -9.02
CA ALA A 299 -10.49 -0.44 -8.30
C ALA A 299 -11.51 0.39 -9.10
N GLY A 300 -11.07 1.38 -9.88
CA GLY A 300 -11.93 2.24 -10.71
C GLY A 300 -12.55 1.51 -11.91
N THR A 301 -11.89 0.46 -12.40
CA THR A 301 -12.45 -0.42 -13.44
C THR A 301 -13.60 -1.26 -12.87
N ASN A 302 -13.54 -1.65 -11.59
CA ASN A 302 -14.64 -2.31 -10.88
C ASN A 302 -15.79 -1.33 -10.56
N GLN A 303 -15.52 -0.05 -10.28
CA GLN A 303 -16.57 0.96 -10.04
C GLN A 303 -17.31 1.43 -11.31
N GLN A 304 -16.69 1.41 -12.49
CA GLN A 304 -17.39 1.69 -13.75
C GLN A 304 -18.35 0.56 -14.16
N GLN A 305 -18.06 -0.69 -13.78
CA GLN A 305 -19.02 -1.80 -13.93
C GLN A 305 -20.20 -1.66 -12.95
N HIS A 306 -19.99 -1.13 -11.74
CA HIS A 306 -21.06 -0.84 -10.77
C HIS A 306 -21.92 0.39 -11.15
N LYS A 307 -21.35 1.47 -11.71
CA LYS A 307 -22.15 2.65 -12.13
C LYS A 307 -23.05 2.37 -13.35
N GLN A 308 -22.69 1.44 -14.23
CA GLN A 308 -23.56 1.00 -15.33
C GLN A 308 -24.71 0.10 -14.84
N GLN A 309 -24.61 -0.44 -13.62
CA GLN A 309 -25.67 -1.18 -12.91
C GLN A 309 -26.51 -0.32 -11.96
N GLN A 310 -26.22 0.98 -11.77
CA GLN A 310 -27.00 1.89 -10.90
C GLN A 310 -27.88 2.90 -11.67
N GLN A 311 -27.74 3.00 -12.99
CA GLN A 311 -28.76 3.64 -13.85
C GLN A 311 -29.84 2.64 -14.30
N ASP A 312 -29.58 1.35 -14.08
CA ASP A 312 -30.59 0.40 -13.60
C ASP A 312 -30.70 0.62 -12.10
N HIS A 313 -31.53 1.56 -11.65
CA HIS A 313 -31.53 2.12 -10.29
C HIS A 313 -31.96 1.13 -9.16
N HIS A 314 -31.64 -0.16 -9.25
CA HIS A 314 -32.16 -1.18 -8.36
C HIS A 314 -31.14 -2.10 -7.66
N ASP A 315 -29.86 -2.16 -8.05
CA ASP A 315 -28.95 -3.18 -7.49
C ASP A 315 -27.55 -2.66 -7.11
N HIS A 316 -27.23 -2.82 -5.80
CA HIS A 316 -25.87 -3.00 -5.25
C HIS A 316 -24.99 -1.74 -5.14
N GLN A 317 -24.59 -1.19 -3.99
CA GLN A 317 -24.50 -1.58 -2.56
C GLN A 317 -23.61 -2.78 -2.16
N GLN A 318 -23.05 -3.58 -3.07
CA GLN A 318 -22.27 -4.77 -2.68
C GLN A 318 -20.89 -4.78 -3.35
N GLU A 319 -19.79 -4.55 -2.61
CA GLU A 319 -18.49 -5.24 -2.85
C GLU A 319 -17.33 -4.76 -1.95
N GLU A 320 -17.44 -3.65 -1.20
CA GLU A 320 -16.69 -3.54 0.07
C GLU A 320 -17.12 -4.64 1.08
N GLU A 321 -18.24 -5.32 0.78
CA GLU A 321 -18.69 -6.55 1.42
C GLU A 321 -17.88 -7.80 1.04
N GLU A 322 -17.08 -7.83 -0.04
CA GLU A 322 -16.56 -9.11 -0.55
C GLU A 322 -15.28 -9.63 0.10
N LYS A 323 -14.46 -8.77 0.71
CA LYS A 323 -13.44 -9.23 1.69
C LYS A 323 -14.06 -9.63 3.04
N LYS A 324 -15.34 -9.28 3.27
CA LYS A 324 -16.19 -9.84 4.33
C LYS A 324 -16.91 -11.13 3.87
N LYS A 325 -17.17 -11.35 2.57
CA LYS A 325 -17.96 -12.50 2.06
C LYS A 325 -17.32 -13.88 2.27
N ASP A 326 -16.00 -14.03 2.24
CA ASP A 326 -15.36 -15.33 2.53
C ASP A 326 -15.47 -15.76 4.00
N ASN A 327 -15.66 -14.81 4.93
CA ASN A 327 -16.03 -15.12 6.31
C ASN A 327 -17.56 -15.30 6.47
N LEU A 328 -18.38 -14.62 5.64
CA LEU A 328 -19.85 -14.68 5.70
C LEU A 328 -20.50 -15.94 5.08
N SER A 329 -19.77 -16.77 4.34
CA SER A 329 -20.31 -18.04 3.81
C SER A 329 -20.20 -19.23 4.77
N LEU A 330 -19.41 -19.11 5.83
CA LEU A 330 -19.23 -20.17 6.82
C LEU A 330 -20.46 -20.27 7.72
N ASN A 331 -21.05 -21.47 7.82
CA ASN A 331 -22.23 -21.69 8.64
C ASN A 331 -21.92 -21.44 10.13
N SER A 332 -20.68 -21.71 10.57
CA SER A 332 -20.20 -21.37 11.91
C SER A 332 -20.28 -19.88 12.23
N LEU A 333 -19.96 -18.98 11.28
CA LEU A 333 -20.07 -17.53 11.54
C LEU A 333 -21.53 -17.11 11.75
N LYS A 334 -22.46 -17.69 10.98
CA LYS A 334 -23.90 -17.45 11.15
C LYS A 334 -24.35 -17.90 12.54
N ILE A 335 -23.97 -19.11 12.94
CA ILE A 335 -24.30 -19.68 14.25
C ILE A 335 -23.73 -18.83 15.40
N PHE A 336 -22.48 -18.38 15.32
CA PHE A 336 -21.87 -17.52 16.34
C PHE A 336 -22.57 -16.16 16.48
N ARG A 337 -23.02 -15.56 15.37
CA ARG A 337 -23.80 -14.32 15.40
C ARG A 337 -25.19 -14.53 15.99
N ILE A 338 -25.83 -15.65 15.71
CA ILE A 338 -27.14 -16.01 16.29
C ILE A 338 -27.01 -16.13 17.82
N ILE A 339 -26.02 -16.88 18.33
CA ILE A 339 -25.85 -17.02 19.79
C ILE A 339 -25.45 -15.70 20.46
N SER A 340 -24.64 -14.85 19.81
CA SER A 340 -24.33 -13.50 20.30
C SER A 340 -25.59 -12.64 20.46
N ALA A 341 -26.43 -12.58 19.42
CA ALA A 341 -27.67 -11.82 19.48
C ALA A 341 -28.67 -12.40 20.49
N PHE A 342 -28.71 -13.73 20.64
CA PHE A 342 -29.52 -14.43 21.63
C PHE A 342 -29.13 -14.02 23.06
N LEU A 343 -27.84 -14.13 23.40
CA LEU A 343 -27.33 -13.83 24.74
C LEU A 343 -27.45 -12.33 25.11
N ASP A 344 -27.52 -11.43 24.14
CA ASP A 344 -27.70 -10.00 24.39
C ASP A 344 -29.17 -9.61 24.61
N ARG A 345 -30.11 -10.35 24.02
CA ARG A 345 -31.53 -9.95 23.93
C ARG A 345 -32.47 -10.81 24.77
N ALA A 346 -32.18 -12.10 24.95
CA ALA A 346 -32.99 -13.07 25.69
C ALA A 346 -32.52 -13.19 27.15
N LYS A 347 -32.82 -12.16 27.98
CA LYS A 347 -32.27 -12.05 29.34
C LYS A 347 -32.59 -13.24 30.26
N GLU A 348 -33.81 -13.79 30.17
CA GLU A 348 -34.23 -14.89 31.05
C GLU A 348 -33.57 -16.23 30.65
N GLU A 349 -33.54 -16.53 29.36
CA GLU A 349 -32.91 -17.73 28.81
C GLU A 349 -31.39 -17.70 28.94
N LYS A 350 -30.78 -16.52 28.78
CA LYS A 350 -29.36 -16.27 29.06
C LYS A 350 -29.02 -16.65 30.49
N ASN A 351 -29.83 -16.25 31.48
CA ASN A 351 -29.58 -16.57 32.88
C ASN A 351 -29.68 -18.07 33.14
N LYS A 352 -30.69 -18.75 32.59
CA LYS A 352 -30.82 -20.23 32.65
C LYS A 352 -29.60 -20.94 32.02
N LEU A 353 -29.10 -20.46 30.89
CA LEU A 353 -27.90 -21.01 30.25
C LEU A 353 -26.65 -20.81 31.11
N LYS A 354 -26.47 -19.63 31.71
CA LYS A 354 -25.36 -19.36 32.63
C LYS A 354 -25.37 -20.32 33.83
N GLU A 355 -26.53 -20.58 34.42
CA GLU A 355 -26.68 -21.52 35.53
C GLU A 355 -26.35 -22.97 35.12
N ASN A 356 -26.83 -23.39 33.95
CA ASN A 356 -26.64 -24.77 33.47
C ASN A 356 -25.21 -25.07 32.96
N VAL A 357 -24.57 -24.09 32.35
CA VAL A 357 -23.24 -24.23 31.70
C VAL A 357 -22.12 -23.84 32.65
N ASN A 358 -22.21 -22.69 33.30
CA ASN A 358 -21.22 -22.12 34.23
C ASN A 358 -19.76 -22.34 33.78
N SER A 359 -19.45 -21.99 32.52
CA SER A 359 -18.16 -22.25 31.87
C SER A 359 -17.89 -21.22 30.76
N SER A 360 -16.62 -21.05 30.39
CA SER A 360 -16.18 -20.26 29.24
C SER A 360 -15.49 -21.14 28.19
N PHE A 361 -15.80 -20.92 26.91
CA PHE A 361 -15.30 -21.72 25.80
C PHE A 361 -14.66 -20.88 24.70
N HIS A 362 -13.54 -21.36 24.17
CA HIS A 362 -12.92 -20.85 22.95
C HIS A 362 -13.19 -21.78 21.77
N PHE A 363 -13.48 -21.20 20.61
CA PHE A 363 -13.73 -21.92 19.38
C PHE A 363 -12.80 -21.41 18.28
N GLU A 364 -12.08 -22.34 17.66
CA GLU A 364 -11.23 -22.07 16.51
C GLU A 364 -11.71 -22.92 15.32
N VAL A 365 -12.36 -22.28 14.35
CA VAL A 365 -13.01 -22.95 13.22
C VAL A 365 -12.27 -22.65 11.92
N SER A 366 -12.02 -23.70 11.15
CA SER A 366 -11.40 -23.66 9.82
C SER A 366 -12.45 -23.89 8.73
N PRO A 367 -12.29 -23.38 7.50
CA PRO A 367 -13.30 -23.56 6.45
C PRO A 367 -13.52 -25.03 6.08
N LYS A 368 -12.46 -25.85 6.12
CA LYS A 368 -12.47 -27.30 5.89
C LYS A 368 -11.42 -27.99 6.74
N GLN A 369 -11.59 -29.30 6.97
CA GLN A 369 -10.67 -30.06 7.80
C GLN A 369 -9.23 -30.04 7.23
N GLY A 370 -8.27 -29.65 8.07
CA GLY A 370 -6.85 -29.50 7.67
C GLY A 370 -6.47 -28.13 7.11
N GLN A 371 -7.42 -27.20 6.94
CA GLN A 371 -7.14 -25.80 6.58
C GLN A 371 -6.80 -24.93 7.79
N PRO A 372 -6.11 -23.79 7.61
CA PRO A 372 -5.87 -22.85 8.70
C PRO A 372 -7.19 -22.30 9.29
N VAL A 373 -7.15 -21.98 10.58
CA VAL A 373 -8.27 -21.37 11.30
C VAL A 373 -8.62 -20.02 10.68
N SER A 374 -9.89 -19.85 10.29
CA SER A 374 -10.43 -18.61 9.71
C SER A 374 -11.31 -17.83 10.70
N ILE A 375 -11.90 -18.52 11.68
CA ILE A 375 -12.84 -17.96 12.64
C ILE A 375 -12.40 -18.30 14.07
N LYS A 376 -12.41 -17.30 14.95
CA LYS A 376 -12.13 -17.46 16.39
C LYS A 376 -13.21 -16.79 17.22
N TRP A 377 -13.77 -17.48 18.20
CA TRP A 377 -14.85 -16.96 19.04
C TRP A 377 -14.70 -17.41 20.49
N THR A 378 -15.24 -16.59 21.39
CA THR A 378 -15.36 -16.90 22.81
C THR A 378 -16.83 -16.89 23.20
N ILE A 379 -17.30 -17.92 23.90
CA ILE A 379 -18.61 -17.95 24.55
C ILE A 379 -18.37 -18.05 26.05
N ASP A 380 -18.61 -16.96 26.79
CA ASP A 380 -18.43 -16.90 28.23
C ASP A 380 -19.79 -16.93 28.93
N LEU A 381 -20.09 -18.06 29.57
CA LEU A 381 -21.32 -18.31 30.33
C LEU A 381 -21.01 -18.65 31.80
N ARG A 382 -19.89 -18.17 32.33
CA ARG A 382 -19.59 -18.32 33.77
C ARG A 382 -20.64 -17.61 34.61
N ALA A 383 -20.93 -18.13 35.80
CA ALA A 383 -21.95 -17.58 36.69
C ALA A 383 -21.67 -16.10 37.04
N ASP A 384 -20.41 -15.75 37.26
CA ASP A 384 -19.90 -14.40 37.54
C ASP A 384 -19.66 -13.53 36.28
N GLY A 385 -19.74 -14.11 35.08
CA GLY A 385 -19.52 -13.42 33.81
C GLY A 385 -20.75 -12.69 33.28
N GLU A 386 -20.58 -11.82 32.28
CA GLU A 386 -21.68 -11.07 31.66
C GLU A 386 -22.54 -11.92 30.70
N GLY A 387 -22.19 -13.18 30.44
CA GLY A 387 -22.94 -14.08 29.55
C GLY A 387 -22.91 -13.61 28.10
N ARG A 388 -21.76 -13.66 27.41
CA ARG A 388 -21.59 -13.08 26.07
C ARG A 388 -20.87 -14.04 25.12
N ALA A 389 -21.22 -13.94 23.84
CA ALA A 389 -20.45 -14.53 22.75
C ALA A 389 -19.75 -13.41 21.97
N MET A 390 -18.43 -13.51 21.79
CA MET A 390 -17.58 -12.44 21.25
C MET A 390 -16.63 -12.98 20.18
N GLU A 391 -16.43 -12.19 19.12
CA GLU A 391 -15.44 -12.50 18.09
C GLU A 391 -14.01 -12.31 18.65
N GLY A 392 -13.15 -13.31 18.46
CA GLY A 392 -11.81 -13.39 19.02
C GLY A 392 -11.69 -14.33 20.22
N LEU A 393 -10.46 -14.54 20.68
CA LEU A 393 -10.14 -15.31 21.89
C LEU A 393 -9.96 -14.34 23.06
N HIS A 394 -10.94 -14.30 23.95
CA HIS A 394 -11.02 -13.36 25.07
C HIS A 394 -10.93 -14.09 26.40
N GLY A 395 -10.17 -13.51 27.34
CA GLY A 395 -10.00 -14.06 28.69
C GLY A 395 -9.44 -15.49 28.71
N THR A 396 -9.58 -16.15 29.86
CA THR A 396 -9.29 -17.58 30.01
C THR A 396 -10.56 -18.40 29.71
N ALA A 397 -10.40 -19.48 28.95
CA ALA A 397 -11.46 -20.45 28.69
C ALA A 397 -11.21 -21.74 29.46
N ASP A 398 -12.29 -22.36 29.92
CA ASP A 398 -12.26 -23.68 30.54
C ASP A 398 -11.95 -24.77 29.51
N ALA A 399 -12.38 -24.58 28.25
CA ALA A 399 -12.07 -25.48 27.15
C ALA A 399 -11.95 -24.75 25.79
N THR A 400 -11.09 -25.26 24.92
CA THR A 400 -10.89 -24.77 23.54
C THR A 400 -11.18 -25.89 22.55
N PHE A 401 -12.09 -25.63 21.60
CA PHE A 401 -12.51 -26.56 20.56
C PHE A 401 -11.98 -26.12 19.20
N ILE A 402 -11.32 -27.03 18.48
CA ILE A 402 -10.73 -26.77 17.17
C ILE A 402 -11.31 -27.76 16.15
N MET A 403 -11.98 -27.25 15.12
CA MET A 403 -12.66 -28.10 14.12
C MET A 403 -12.90 -27.37 12.77
N ALA A 404 -13.46 -28.09 11.80
CA ALA A 404 -13.90 -27.52 10.52
C ALA A 404 -15.35 -27.00 10.60
N ASP A 405 -15.72 -26.07 9.72
CA ASP A 405 -17.04 -25.44 9.64
C ASP A 405 -18.19 -26.45 9.58
N GLU A 406 -18.03 -27.50 8.76
CA GLU A 406 -19.00 -28.57 8.60
C GLU A 406 -19.21 -29.40 9.89
N VAL A 407 -18.14 -29.59 10.68
CA VAL A 407 -18.16 -30.35 11.94
C VAL A 407 -18.87 -29.52 13.01
N PHE A 408 -18.50 -28.25 13.13
CA PHE A 408 -19.15 -27.31 14.06
C PHE A 408 -20.64 -27.17 13.77
N THR A 409 -20.99 -26.96 12.51
CA THR A 409 -22.39 -26.83 12.06
C THR A 409 -23.19 -28.10 12.36
N SER A 410 -22.63 -29.27 12.08
CA SER A 410 -23.30 -30.55 12.38
C SER A 410 -23.54 -30.76 13.88
N ILE A 411 -22.63 -30.29 14.73
CA ILE A 411 -22.81 -30.32 16.19
C ILE A 411 -23.93 -29.38 16.62
N CYS A 412 -23.91 -28.12 16.17
CA CYS A 412 -24.94 -27.14 16.53
C CYS A 412 -26.35 -27.53 16.03
N LEU A 413 -26.44 -28.22 14.91
CA LEU A 413 -27.71 -28.77 14.39
C LEU A 413 -28.15 -30.08 15.08
N GLY A 414 -27.38 -30.59 16.04
CA GLY A 414 -27.65 -31.88 16.70
C GLY A 414 -27.42 -33.11 15.81
N LYS A 415 -26.90 -32.93 14.59
CA LYS A 415 -26.61 -34.01 13.61
C LYS A 415 -25.35 -34.80 13.97
N LEU A 416 -24.47 -34.24 14.81
CA LEU A 416 -23.23 -34.89 15.26
C LEU A 416 -23.01 -34.66 16.76
N ASN A 417 -22.79 -35.73 17.52
CA ASN A 417 -22.44 -35.60 18.93
C ASN A 417 -20.97 -35.10 19.08
N PRO A 418 -20.68 -34.06 19.89
CA PRO A 418 -19.34 -33.51 20.05
C PRO A 418 -18.31 -34.51 20.59
N GLN A 419 -18.70 -35.41 21.51
CA GLN A 419 -17.79 -36.44 22.02
C GLN A 419 -17.42 -37.45 20.93
N VAL A 420 -18.38 -37.82 20.09
CA VAL A 420 -18.15 -38.68 18.91
C VAL A 420 -17.23 -37.97 17.91
N ALA A 421 -17.41 -36.68 17.67
CA ALA A 421 -16.54 -35.89 16.80
C ALA A 421 -15.08 -35.85 17.30
N PHE A 422 -14.89 -35.75 18.63
CA PHE A 422 -13.58 -35.82 19.25
C PHE A 422 -12.94 -37.21 19.11
N LEU A 423 -13.68 -38.28 19.45
CA LEU A 423 -13.19 -39.66 19.33
C LEU A 423 -12.86 -40.06 17.89
N GLN A 424 -13.59 -39.52 16.90
CA GLN A 424 -13.32 -39.70 15.47
C GLN A 424 -12.18 -38.82 14.92
N GLY A 425 -11.55 -37.98 15.76
CA GLY A 425 -10.48 -37.07 15.35
C GLY A 425 -10.92 -35.91 14.46
N LYS A 426 -12.23 -35.66 14.33
CA LYS A 426 -12.82 -34.53 13.57
C LYS A 426 -12.80 -33.22 14.34
N MET A 427 -12.68 -33.30 15.66
CA MET A 427 -12.54 -32.17 16.57
C MET A 427 -11.35 -32.41 17.50
N LYS A 428 -10.57 -31.36 17.78
CA LYS A 428 -9.56 -31.36 18.84
C LYS A 428 -10.07 -30.54 20.02
N LEU A 429 -9.71 -30.96 21.22
CA LEU A 429 -10.11 -30.35 22.47
C LEU A 429 -8.87 -30.07 23.33
N ARG A 430 -8.80 -28.88 23.94
CA ARG A 430 -7.83 -28.51 24.98
C ARG A 430 -8.57 -27.96 26.19
N GLY A 431 -7.98 -28.08 27.38
CA GLY A 431 -8.57 -27.56 28.63
C GLY A 431 -9.25 -28.63 29.48
N ASN A 432 -10.17 -28.20 30.34
CA ASN A 432 -10.85 -29.04 31.31
C ASN A 432 -11.90 -29.95 30.62
N MET A 433 -11.62 -31.25 30.63
CA MET A 433 -12.46 -32.26 29.98
C MET A 433 -13.89 -32.34 30.54
N GLY A 434 -14.05 -32.18 31.86
CA GLY A 434 -15.38 -32.18 32.50
C GLY A 434 -16.22 -30.99 32.04
N LYS A 435 -15.63 -29.80 32.01
CA LYS A 435 -16.28 -28.58 31.52
C LYS A 435 -16.57 -28.66 30.02
N ALA A 436 -15.70 -29.29 29.24
CA ALA A 436 -15.90 -29.48 27.81
C ALA A 436 -17.14 -30.31 27.45
N THR A 437 -17.60 -31.20 28.34
CA THR A 437 -18.85 -31.96 28.13
C THR A 437 -20.11 -31.10 28.07
N LYS A 438 -20.02 -29.84 28.50
CA LYS A 438 -21.11 -28.87 28.44
C LYS A 438 -21.24 -28.17 27.08
N PHE A 439 -20.33 -28.44 26.15
CA PHE A 439 -20.54 -28.09 24.74
C PHE A 439 -21.47 -29.13 24.11
N THR A 440 -22.77 -28.86 24.18
CA THR A 440 -23.83 -29.64 23.54
C THR A 440 -24.62 -28.75 22.57
N PRO A 441 -25.45 -29.32 21.69
CA PRO A 441 -26.32 -28.52 20.82
C PRO A 441 -27.21 -27.55 21.61
N ASP A 442 -27.60 -27.91 22.84
CA ASP A 442 -28.42 -27.08 23.75
C ASP A 442 -27.75 -25.77 24.21
N LEU A 443 -26.44 -25.61 23.97
CA LEU A 443 -25.74 -24.35 24.16
C LEU A 443 -26.25 -23.27 23.19
N PHE A 444 -26.81 -23.70 22.06
CA PHE A 444 -27.32 -22.82 21.02
C PHE A 444 -28.86 -22.83 21.06
N PRO A 445 -29.50 -21.72 20.66
CA PRO A 445 -30.92 -21.76 20.36
C PRO A 445 -31.21 -22.83 19.28
N PRO A 446 -32.44 -23.35 19.15
CA PRO A 446 -32.80 -24.31 18.09
C PRO A 446 -32.48 -23.75 16.70
N ILE A 447 -31.38 -24.21 16.11
CA ILE A 447 -30.96 -23.85 14.76
C ILE A 447 -31.46 -24.96 13.82
N THR A 448 -32.22 -24.57 12.80
CA THR A 448 -32.70 -25.45 11.73
C THR A 448 -31.97 -25.11 10.43
N ASP A 449 -31.99 -26.01 9.45
CA ASP A 449 -31.41 -25.73 8.12
C ASP A 449 -32.06 -24.50 7.45
N ASP A 450 -33.32 -24.19 7.82
CA ASP A 450 -34.08 -23.01 7.39
C ASP A 450 -33.58 -21.71 8.05
N TYR A 451 -32.90 -21.76 9.21
CA TYR A 451 -32.21 -20.60 9.77
C TYR A 451 -30.86 -20.33 9.07
N LEU A 452 -30.23 -21.36 8.52
CA LEU A 452 -28.95 -21.25 7.81
C LEU A 452 -29.11 -20.79 6.35
N SER A 453 -30.31 -20.94 5.78
CA SER A 453 -30.70 -20.40 4.46
C SER A 453 -31.09 -18.92 4.50
N LEU A 454 -31.41 -18.37 5.67
CA LEU A 454 -31.76 -16.96 5.90
C LEU A 454 -30.52 -16.10 6.16
N SER A 455 -30.62 -14.78 5.94
CA SER A 455 -29.54 -13.86 6.34
C SER A 455 -29.40 -13.83 7.87
N PRO A 456 -28.22 -13.50 8.44
CA PRO A 456 -28.01 -13.51 9.90
C PRO A 456 -29.03 -12.66 10.68
N THR A 457 -29.46 -11.53 10.12
CA THR A 457 -30.45 -10.64 10.72
C THR A 457 -31.87 -11.19 10.62
N GLU A 458 -32.22 -11.83 9.51
CA GLU A 458 -33.52 -12.48 9.32
C GLU A 458 -33.63 -13.76 10.14
N ALA A 459 -32.56 -14.55 10.25
CA ALA A 459 -32.49 -15.70 11.12
C ALA A 459 -32.72 -15.29 12.58
N VAL A 460 -32.06 -14.21 13.03
CA VAL A 460 -32.26 -13.64 14.38
C VAL A 460 -33.67 -13.07 14.57
N ASN A 461 -34.21 -12.34 13.58
CA ASN A 461 -35.54 -11.75 13.68
C ASN A 461 -36.67 -12.80 13.58
N LYS A 462 -36.51 -13.82 12.74
CA LYS A 462 -37.41 -14.98 12.63
C LYS A 462 -37.37 -15.79 13.91
N PHE A 463 -36.20 -16.02 14.47
CA PHE A 463 -36.03 -16.70 15.76
C PHE A 463 -36.76 -15.95 16.89
N ILE A 464 -36.57 -14.62 16.97
CA ILE A 464 -37.29 -13.76 17.93
C ILE A 464 -38.80 -13.73 17.67
N LYS A 465 -39.24 -13.88 16.41
CA LYS A 465 -40.65 -13.88 16.01
C LYS A 465 -41.33 -15.23 16.23
N GLU A 466 -40.60 -16.35 16.13
CA GLU A 466 -41.07 -17.72 16.40
C GLU A 466 -41.13 -18.06 17.89
N LEU A 467 -40.41 -17.32 18.73
CA LEU A 467 -40.54 -17.36 20.18
C LEU A 467 -41.91 -16.86 20.72
N LYS A 468 -42.83 -16.42 19.86
CA LYS A 468 -44.08 -15.77 20.29
C LYS A 468 -45.14 -16.78 20.78
N LEU A 469 -45.54 -16.64 22.05
CA LEU A 469 -46.79 -17.21 22.57
C LEU A 469 -48.03 -16.50 21.97
N PRO A 470 -49.21 -17.17 21.90
CA PRO A 470 -50.01 -17.52 20.70
C PRO A 470 -51.11 -16.48 20.37
N SER A 471 -51.93 -16.53 19.30
CA SER A 471 -52.68 -17.58 18.56
C SER A 471 -53.05 -17.00 17.15
N GLY A 472 -53.55 -17.68 16.10
CA GLY A 472 -54.53 -18.76 15.94
C GLY A 472 -54.86 -18.93 14.43
N GLU A 473 -55.63 -19.95 14.10
CA GLU A 473 -55.82 -20.65 12.81
C GLU A 473 -56.52 -19.88 11.65
N SER A 474 -56.31 -20.32 10.39
CA SER A 474 -57.34 -20.94 9.50
C SER A 474 -57.04 -20.94 7.97
N THR A 475 -57.10 -22.15 7.40
CA THR A 475 -57.60 -22.71 6.10
C THR A 475 -57.82 -21.93 4.78
N GLY A 476 -57.52 -22.63 3.65
CA GLY A 476 -58.20 -22.60 2.31
C GLY A 476 -57.24 -22.48 1.11
N LYS A 477 -56.97 -23.45 0.20
CA LYS A 477 -57.69 -24.22 -0.87
C LYS A 477 -57.61 -23.63 -2.31
N GLU A 478 -57.16 -24.49 -3.26
CA GLU A 478 -57.46 -24.61 -4.73
C GLU A 478 -56.99 -23.47 -5.69
N GLU A 479 -56.62 -23.61 -6.99
CA GLU A 479 -56.66 -24.68 -8.02
C GLU A 479 -55.76 -24.33 -9.27
N GLU A 480 -55.83 -25.20 -10.29
CA GLU A 480 -55.01 -25.50 -11.50
C GLU A 480 -54.65 -24.46 -12.59
N GLY A 481 -53.70 -24.85 -13.47
CA GLY A 481 -53.58 -24.39 -14.88
C GLY A 481 -52.47 -25.07 -15.71
N LYS A 482 -52.84 -25.79 -16.78
CA LYS A 482 -52.01 -26.67 -17.64
C LYS A 482 -51.27 -25.99 -18.81
N GLY A 483 -50.10 -26.53 -19.16
CA GLY A 483 -49.79 -27.07 -20.51
C GLY A 483 -48.98 -26.23 -21.53
N GLN A 484 -47.81 -26.73 -21.97
CA GLN A 484 -47.53 -27.21 -23.34
C GLN A 484 -46.06 -27.63 -23.55
N GLU A 485 -45.88 -28.74 -24.27
CA GLU A 485 -44.61 -29.35 -24.71
C GLU A 485 -44.03 -28.66 -25.97
N LYS A 486 -42.71 -28.74 -26.20
CA LYS A 486 -42.11 -29.31 -27.43
C LYS A 486 -40.56 -29.32 -27.50
N GLU A 487 -40.09 -30.51 -27.94
CA GLU A 487 -38.99 -30.85 -28.87
C GLU A 487 -37.49 -30.73 -28.46
N GLU A 488 -36.85 -31.91 -28.50
CA GLU A 488 -35.41 -32.18 -28.43
C GLU A 488 -34.68 -31.90 -29.76
N GLU A 489 -33.42 -31.44 -29.70
CA GLU A 489 -32.42 -31.64 -30.76
C GLU A 489 -31.08 -32.16 -30.17
N LYS A 490 -30.43 -33.08 -30.91
CA LYS A 490 -29.18 -33.80 -30.57
C LYS A 490 -27.92 -32.90 -30.56
N PRO A 491 -26.88 -33.17 -29.72
CA PRO A 491 -25.66 -32.36 -29.68
C PRO A 491 -24.57 -32.85 -30.68
N PRO A 492 -23.72 -31.95 -31.22
CA PRO A 492 -22.53 -32.35 -31.98
C PRO A 492 -21.27 -32.43 -31.07
N HIS A 493 -20.33 -33.28 -31.47
CA HIS A 493 -18.96 -33.49 -30.95
C HIS A 493 -18.78 -34.55 -29.85
N ILE A 494 -18.64 -35.81 -30.25
CA ILE A 494 -18.16 -36.90 -29.38
C ILE A 494 -16.63 -36.87 -29.33
N LEU A 495 -16.06 -36.38 -28.22
CA LEU A 495 -14.63 -36.50 -27.92
C LEU A 495 -14.26 -37.97 -27.63
N SER A 496 -13.02 -38.37 -27.89
CA SER A 496 -12.54 -39.71 -27.54
C SER A 496 -12.63 -39.97 -26.03
N LYS A 497 -12.66 -41.25 -25.62
CA LYS A 497 -12.68 -41.63 -24.18
C LYS A 497 -11.45 -41.14 -23.41
N ALA A 498 -10.34 -40.88 -24.11
CA ALA A 498 -9.13 -40.30 -23.51
C ALA A 498 -9.28 -38.78 -23.36
N ALA A 499 -9.71 -38.08 -24.42
CA ALA A 499 -9.92 -36.65 -24.38
C ALA A 499 -11.03 -36.24 -23.40
N SER A 500 -12.11 -37.01 -23.27
CA SER A 500 -13.23 -36.70 -22.34
C SER A 500 -12.83 -36.74 -20.86
N LYS A 501 -11.70 -37.37 -20.50
CA LYS A 501 -11.13 -37.37 -19.15
C LYS A 501 -10.33 -36.10 -18.84
N LEU A 502 -9.97 -35.30 -19.85
CA LEU A 502 -9.25 -34.04 -19.65
C LEU A 502 -10.17 -33.00 -19.00
N GLN A 503 -9.64 -32.25 -18.04
CA GLN A 503 -10.33 -31.13 -17.41
C GLN A 503 -10.69 -30.06 -18.43
N SER A 504 -9.82 -29.81 -19.41
CA SER A 504 -10.07 -28.85 -20.48
C SER A 504 -10.96 -29.35 -21.61
N ALA A 505 -11.30 -30.65 -21.66
CA ALA A 505 -12.17 -31.25 -22.68
C ALA A 505 -13.49 -30.51 -22.82
N ARG A 506 -14.06 -30.11 -21.67
CA ARG A 506 -15.33 -29.39 -21.58
C ARG A 506 -15.27 -27.99 -22.19
N LEU A 507 -14.09 -27.42 -22.42
CA LEU A 507 -13.93 -26.08 -22.99
C LEU A 507 -14.02 -26.06 -24.52
N PHE A 508 -13.76 -27.19 -25.19
CA PHE A 508 -13.66 -27.25 -26.65
C PHE A 508 -15.00 -26.99 -27.37
N PRO A 509 -16.16 -27.49 -26.90
CA PRO A 509 -17.45 -27.10 -27.49
C PRO A 509 -17.69 -25.58 -27.41
N PHE A 510 -17.43 -24.96 -26.26
CA PHE A 510 -17.58 -23.50 -26.09
C PHE A 510 -16.56 -22.70 -26.89
N LEU A 511 -15.35 -23.25 -27.10
CA LEU A 511 -14.35 -22.67 -27.99
C LEU A 511 -14.85 -22.65 -29.44
N ILE A 512 -15.47 -23.74 -29.90
CA ILE A 512 -16.06 -23.83 -31.25
C ILE A 512 -17.18 -22.81 -31.41
N ASP A 513 -18.09 -22.72 -30.44
CA ASP A 513 -19.23 -21.80 -30.50
C ASP A 513 -18.77 -20.34 -30.44
N HIS A 514 -17.78 -20.04 -29.59
CA HIS A 514 -17.17 -18.71 -29.51
C HIS A 514 -16.54 -18.30 -30.82
N LEU A 515 -15.75 -19.18 -31.46
CA LEU A 515 -15.08 -18.88 -32.73
C LEU A 515 -16.06 -18.74 -33.91
N LYS A 516 -17.24 -19.38 -33.85
CA LYS A 516 -18.31 -19.21 -34.83
C LYS A 516 -19.17 -17.97 -34.61
N SER A 517 -19.13 -17.36 -33.42
CA SER A 517 -19.86 -16.11 -33.13
C SER A 517 -19.36 -14.92 -33.98
N PRO A 518 -20.13 -13.83 -34.15
CA PRO A 518 -19.67 -12.64 -34.88
C PRO A 518 -18.36 -12.06 -34.33
N ALA A 519 -18.19 -12.07 -33.00
CA ALA A 519 -16.97 -11.64 -32.33
C ALA A 519 -15.79 -12.61 -32.57
N GLY A 520 -16.06 -13.92 -32.54
CA GLY A 520 -15.09 -14.95 -32.88
C GLY A 520 -14.65 -14.92 -34.35
N ALA A 521 -15.57 -14.68 -35.29
CA ALA A 521 -15.28 -14.56 -36.71
C ALA A 521 -14.33 -13.38 -37.01
N GLN A 522 -14.46 -12.27 -36.28
CA GLN A 522 -13.55 -11.14 -36.38
C GLN A 522 -12.15 -11.49 -35.82
N LEU A 523 -12.10 -12.26 -34.72
CA LEU A 523 -10.85 -12.78 -34.18
C LEU A 523 -10.17 -13.77 -35.12
N VAL A 524 -10.93 -14.67 -35.77
CA VAL A 524 -10.42 -15.64 -36.75
C VAL A 524 -9.72 -14.90 -37.90
N LYS A 525 -10.34 -13.83 -38.44
CA LYS A 525 -9.72 -12.98 -39.47
C LYS A 525 -8.42 -12.30 -39.02
N GLN A 526 -8.32 -11.89 -37.75
CA GLN A 526 -7.12 -11.24 -37.20
C GLN A 526 -5.98 -12.23 -36.92
N VAL A 527 -6.33 -13.42 -36.41
CA VAL A 527 -5.36 -14.44 -36.04
C VAL A 527 -4.82 -15.13 -37.29
N GLY A 528 -5.70 -15.69 -38.13
CA GLY A 528 -5.36 -16.26 -39.45
C GLY A 528 -4.31 -17.37 -39.41
N CYS A 529 -4.28 -18.17 -38.34
CA CYS A 529 -3.27 -19.20 -38.09
C CYS A 529 -3.92 -20.56 -37.85
N VAL A 530 -3.15 -21.62 -38.04
CA VAL A 530 -3.50 -22.99 -37.72
C VAL A 530 -2.65 -23.44 -36.54
N TYR A 531 -3.30 -23.81 -35.44
CA TYR A 531 -2.63 -24.26 -34.23
C TYR A 531 -2.83 -25.76 -34.00
N ARG A 532 -1.76 -26.42 -33.57
CA ARG A 532 -1.81 -27.74 -32.94
C ARG A 532 -1.64 -27.58 -31.43
N VAL A 533 -2.48 -28.22 -30.63
CA VAL A 533 -2.38 -28.19 -29.17
C VAL A 533 -2.32 -29.62 -28.67
N ASP A 534 -1.18 -30.00 -28.11
CA ASP A 534 -0.92 -31.33 -27.56
C ASP A 534 -1.06 -31.26 -26.03
N LEU A 535 -2.15 -31.85 -25.50
CA LEU A 535 -2.47 -31.81 -24.07
C LEU A 535 -2.06 -33.09 -23.35
N LEU A 536 -1.17 -32.94 -22.37
CA LEU A 536 -0.70 -34.05 -21.55
C LEU A 536 -1.61 -34.24 -20.31
N PRO A 537 -2.05 -35.48 -20.01
CA PRO A 537 -2.84 -35.78 -18.81
C PRO A 537 -2.06 -35.48 -17.52
N SER A 538 -2.74 -34.95 -16.51
CA SER A 538 -2.08 -34.49 -15.26
C SER A 538 -1.72 -35.60 -14.26
N LYS A 539 -2.01 -36.88 -14.54
CA LYS A 539 -1.72 -38.03 -13.66
C LYS A 539 -0.64 -38.93 -14.26
N LYS A 540 0.51 -39.05 -13.59
CA LYS A 540 1.57 -40.03 -13.93
C LYS A 540 1.07 -41.45 -13.74
N GLY A 541 0.99 -42.24 -14.81
CA GLY A 541 0.66 -43.67 -14.74
C GLY A 541 0.00 -44.26 -15.99
N GLU A 542 -0.57 -43.45 -16.87
CA GLU A 542 -0.96 -43.85 -18.23
C GLU A 542 0.10 -43.28 -19.19
N GLU A 543 0.44 -44.00 -20.28
CA GLU A 543 1.47 -43.57 -21.25
C GLU A 543 1.29 -42.08 -21.62
N ASP A 544 2.38 -41.31 -21.65
CA ASP A 544 2.46 -39.86 -21.95
C ASP A 544 2.04 -39.52 -23.41
N ILE A 545 0.92 -40.08 -23.86
CA ILE A 545 0.35 -39.89 -25.18
C ILE A 545 -0.57 -38.67 -25.07
N PRO A 546 -0.18 -37.50 -25.65
CA PRO A 546 -1.02 -36.32 -25.57
C PRO A 546 -2.34 -36.54 -26.31
N CYS A 547 -3.40 -35.88 -25.88
CA CYS A 547 -4.57 -35.69 -26.74
C CYS A 547 -4.29 -34.47 -27.63
N THR A 548 -4.22 -34.67 -28.93
CA THR A 548 -3.94 -33.59 -29.90
C THR A 548 -5.24 -32.94 -30.39
N PHE A 549 -5.29 -31.62 -30.31
CA PHE A 549 -6.34 -30.79 -30.87
C PHE A 549 -5.80 -29.90 -31.99
N TYR A 550 -6.58 -29.76 -33.05
CA TYR A 550 -6.25 -28.95 -34.21
C TYR A 550 -7.25 -27.81 -34.33
N ILE A 551 -6.75 -26.57 -34.31
CA ILE A 551 -7.54 -25.33 -34.37
C ILE A 551 -7.14 -24.61 -35.66
N ASN A 552 -7.98 -24.70 -36.70
CA ASN A 552 -7.76 -24.01 -37.96
C ASN A 552 -8.57 -22.70 -38.00
N LEU A 553 -7.85 -21.57 -37.97
CA LEU A 553 -8.40 -20.22 -38.08
C LEU A 553 -8.00 -19.52 -39.39
N LYS A 554 -7.49 -20.27 -40.39
CA LYS A 554 -7.21 -19.72 -41.72
C LYS A 554 -8.44 -19.67 -42.62
N GLU A 555 -9.42 -20.51 -42.35
CA GLU A 555 -10.62 -20.68 -43.15
C GLU A 555 -11.87 -20.36 -42.31
N MET A 556 -12.94 -19.91 -42.98
CA MET A 556 -14.25 -19.68 -42.38
C MET A 556 -15.24 -20.70 -42.97
N PRO A 557 -16.00 -21.46 -42.16
CA PRO A 557 -16.03 -21.41 -40.70
C PRO A 557 -14.75 -22.01 -40.06
N PRO A 558 -14.29 -21.49 -38.91
CA PRO A 558 -13.13 -22.04 -38.21
C PRO A 558 -13.44 -23.45 -37.72
N THR A 559 -12.43 -24.31 -37.69
CA THR A 559 -12.59 -25.69 -37.24
C THR A 559 -11.71 -25.99 -36.03
N VAL A 560 -12.30 -26.63 -35.02
CA VAL A 560 -11.57 -27.23 -33.90
C VAL A 560 -11.92 -28.70 -33.84
N ARG A 561 -10.93 -29.58 -33.89
CA ARG A 561 -11.16 -31.03 -33.82
C ARG A 561 -10.04 -31.75 -33.09
N GLU A 562 -10.40 -32.82 -32.41
CA GLU A 562 -9.45 -33.82 -31.92
C GLU A 562 -8.87 -34.59 -33.11
N THR A 563 -7.56 -34.86 -33.10
CA THR A 563 -6.89 -35.65 -34.15
C THR A 563 -5.95 -36.66 -33.50
N SER A 564 -5.60 -37.71 -34.25
CA SER A 564 -4.58 -38.65 -33.79
C SER A 564 -3.21 -37.99 -33.79
N ASN A 565 -2.33 -38.38 -32.85
CA ASN A 565 -0.99 -37.80 -32.74
C ASN A 565 -0.12 -37.99 -34.00
N ALA A 566 -0.47 -38.98 -34.83
CA ALA A 566 0.17 -39.30 -36.12
C ALA A 566 -0.34 -38.43 -37.29
N CYS A 567 -1.31 -37.54 -37.05
CA CYS A 567 -1.84 -36.61 -38.04
C CYS A 567 -0.74 -35.66 -38.57
N LYS A 568 -0.57 -35.63 -39.90
CA LYS A 568 0.47 -34.87 -40.61
C LYS A 568 -0.01 -33.50 -41.11
N ASP A 569 -1.14 -33.01 -40.61
CA ASP A 569 -1.71 -31.75 -41.07
C ASP A 569 -0.79 -30.57 -40.73
N LYS A 570 -0.63 -29.65 -41.69
CA LYS A 570 0.31 -28.53 -41.59
C LYS A 570 -0.21 -27.43 -40.67
N TYR A 571 0.44 -27.24 -39.53
CA TYR A 571 0.16 -26.17 -38.56
C TYR A 571 1.23 -25.06 -38.61
N ASP A 572 0.85 -23.84 -38.21
CA ASP A 572 1.77 -22.70 -38.10
C ASP A 572 2.51 -22.70 -36.75
N CYS A 573 1.85 -23.14 -35.68
CA CYS A 573 2.44 -23.24 -34.35
C CYS A 573 1.82 -24.40 -33.54
N CYS A 574 2.65 -25.12 -32.80
CA CYS A 574 2.25 -26.17 -31.88
C CYS A 574 2.55 -25.79 -30.43
N PHE A 575 1.58 -25.99 -29.54
CA PHE A 575 1.70 -25.85 -28.10
C PHE A 575 1.61 -27.22 -27.43
N THR A 576 2.61 -27.57 -26.62
CA THR A 576 2.57 -28.78 -25.79
C THR A 576 2.58 -28.38 -24.32
N LEU A 577 1.57 -28.80 -23.55
CA LEU A 577 1.40 -28.42 -22.15
C LEU A 577 0.48 -29.39 -21.41
N ASN A 578 0.56 -29.38 -20.08
CA ASN A 578 -0.35 -30.16 -19.25
C ASN A 578 -1.78 -29.58 -19.33
N ASP A 579 -2.76 -30.47 -19.24
CA ASP A 579 -4.17 -30.15 -19.28
C ASP A 579 -4.60 -29.10 -18.23
N ASP A 580 -4.05 -29.16 -17.01
CA ASP A 580 -4.33 -28.17 -15.97
C ASP A 580 -3.80 -26.77 -16.32
N ILE A 581 -2.66 -26.71 -17.02
CA ILE A 581 -2.07 -25.45 -17.49
C ILE A 581 -2.91 -24.91 -18.64
N PHE A 582 -3.32 -25.75 -19.61
CA PHE A 582 -4.19 -25.31 -20.68
C PHE A 582 -5.55 -24.82 -20.16
N TYR A 583 -6.13 -25.50 -19.18
CA TYR A 583 -7.35 -25.02 -18.51
C TYR A 583 -7.13 -23.66 -17.83
N LYS A 584 -6.00 -23.44 -17.16
CA LYS A 584 -5.66 -22.14 -16.55
C LYS A 584 -5.42 -21.05 -17.59
N LEU A 585 -4.85 -21.38 -18.75
CA LEU A 585 -4.72 -20.45 -19.88
C LEU A 585 -6.09 -20.08 -20.45
N ALA A 586 -6.91 -21.08 -20.75
CA ALA A 586 -8.24 -20.92 -21.31
C ALA A 586 -9.23 -20.25 -20.35
N THR A 587 -8.98 -20.31 -19.03
CA THR A 587 -9.76 -19.57 -18.01
C THR A 587 -9.16 -18.21 -17.64
N GLY A 588 -7.94 -17.90 -18.09
CA GLY A 588 -7.28 -16.61 -17.83
C GLY A 588 -6.58 -16.53 -16.47
N LYS A 589 -6.47 -17.65 -15.76
CA LYS A 589 -5.72 -17.77 -14.50
C LYS A 589 -4.21 -17.72 -14.70
N ILE A 590 -3.73 -18.04 -15.91
CA ILE A 590 -2.32 -17.93 -16.31
C ILE A 590 -2.23 -17.28 -17.68
N ASN A 591 -1.22 -16.41 -17.89
CA ASN A 591 -0.92 -15.83 -19.20
C ASN A 591 -0.03 -16.81 -20.03
N PRO A 592 -0.31 -17.02 -21.33
CA PRO A 592 0.50 -17.90 -22.20
C PRO A 592 2.01 -17.60 -22.22
N GLN A 593 2.41 -16.33 -22.19
CA GLN A 593 3.82 -15.92 -22.17
C GLN A 593 4.50 -16.33 -20.86
N MET A 594 3.79 -16.19 -19.74
CA MET A 594 4.29 -16.62 -18.43
C MET A 594 4.36 -18.15 -18.32
N ALA A 595 3.39 -18.87 -18.89
CA ALA A 595 3.43 -20.33 -18.95
C ALA A 595 4.66 -20.83 -19.74
N PHE A 596 5.02 -20.15 -20.84
CA PHE A 596 6.22 -20.44 -21.61
C PHE A 596 7.51 -20.13 -20.84
N LEU A 597 7.64 -18.92 -20.28
CA LEU A 597 8.84 -18.51 -19.52
C LEU A 597 9.11 -19.40 -18.30
N GLN A 598 8.06 -19.96 -17.69
CA GLN A 598 8.16 -20.88 -16.56
C GLN A 598 8.41 -22.34 -16.98
N GLY A 599 8.58 -22.63 -18.27
CA GLY A 599 8.79 -23.98 -18.80
C GLY A 599 7.56 -24.90 -18.71
N LYS A 600 6.37 -24.33 -18.43
CA LYS A 600 5.10 -25.06 -18.28
C LYS A 600 4.35 -25.26 -19.60
N MET A 601 4.84 -24.63 -20.67
CA MET A 601 4.34 -24.77 -22.03
C MET A 601 5.52 -24.77 -23.00
N LYS A 602 5.57 -25.73 -23.92
CA LYS A 602 6.55 -25.77 -25.02
C LYS A 602 5.89 -25.26 -26.30
N ILE A 603 6.63 -24.47 -27.07
CA ILE A 603 6.18 -23.88 -28.33
C ILE A 603 7.09 -24.37 -29.46
N LYS A 604 6.50 -24.86 -30.57
CA LYS A 604 7.23 -25.25 -31.78
C LYS A 604 6.55 -24.67 -33.02
N GLY A 605 7.29 -23.95 -33.87
CA GLY A 605 6.76 -23.33 -35.08
C GLY A 605 6.96 -21.81 -35.09
N SER A 606 6.09 -21.09 -35.79
CA SER A 606 6.20 -19.64 -35.98
C SER A 606 6.01 -18.87 -34.68
N THR A 607 7.02 -18.09 -34.28
CA THR A 607 6.96 -17.19 -33.11
C THR A 607 5.89 -16.10 -33.28
N LYS A 608 5.70 -15.61 -34.51
CA LYS A 608 4.65 -14.64 -34.84
C LYS A 608 3.26 -15.24 -34.65
N ALA A 609 3.06 -16.51 -35.00
CA ALA A 609 1.80 -17.21 -34.74
C ALA A 609 1.63 -17.45 -33.23
N ALA A 610 2.70 -17.84 -32.51
CA ALA A 610 2.63 -18.05 -31.07
C ALA A 610 2.19 -16.79 -30.30
N MET A 611 2.68 -15.61 -30.69
CA MET A 611 2.29 -14.33 -30.07
C MET A 611 0.82 -13.95 -30.30
N LYS A 612 0.19 -14.48 -31.36
CA LYS A 612 -1.23 -14.26 -31.65
C LYS A 612 -2.16 -15.22 -30.87
N PHE A 613 -1.61 -16.21 -30.18
CA PHE A 613 -2.38 -17.12 -29.33
C PHE A 613 -2.65 -16.46 -27.97
N THR A 614 -3.66 -15.61 -27.92
CA THR A 614 -4.05 -14.82 -26.73
C THR A 614 -5.27 -15.40 -26.03
N ARG A 615 -5.59 -14.88 -24.84
CA ARG A 615 -6.77 -15.29 -24.06
C ARG A 615 -8.08 -15.10 -24.83
N ASP A 616 -8.12 -14.16 -25.77
CA ASP A 616 -9.30 -13.82 -26.56
C ASP A 616 -9.77 -14.95 -27.47
N MET A 617 -8.86 -15.90 -27.77
CA MET A 617 -9.20 -17.13 -28.48
C MET A 617 -10.20 -18.00 -27.73
N PHE A 618 -10.27 -17.89 -26.41
CA PHE A 618 -11.17 -18.66 -25.58
C PHE A 618 -12.36 -17.80 -25.13
N PRO A 619 -13.57 -18.38 -25.03
CA PRO A 619 -14.75 -17.65 -24.57
C PRO A 619 -14.50 -16.96 -23.22
N LYS A 620 -15.16 -15.81 -23.02
CA LYS A 620 -15.30 -15.21 -21.70
C LYS A 620 -16.31 -16.06 -20.93
N ILE A 621 -15.79 -16.90 -20.03
CA ILE A 621 -16.58 -17.89 -19.30
C ILE A 621 -17.33 -17.16 -18.18
N SER A 622 -18.50 -16.61 -18.50
CA SER A 622 -19.51 -16.13 -17.53
C SER A 622 -20.77 -17.00 -17.49
N LYS A 623 -20.82 -18.08 -18.28
CA LYS A 623 -21.97 -19.00 -18.38
C LYS A 623 -21.54 -20.45 -18.68
N LEU A 624 -20.74 -21.05 -17.81
CA LEU A 624 -20.25 -22.42 -17.98
C LEU A 624 -20.20 -23.13 -16.63
#